data_AF-K2CA97-F1
#
_entry.id   AF-K2CA97-F1
#
_cell.length_a   1.000
_cell.length_b   1.000
_cell.length_c   1.000
_cell.angle_alpha   90.00
_cell.angle_beta   90.00
_cell.angle_gamma   90.00
#
_symmetry.space_group_name_H-M   'P 1'
#
loop_
_entity.id
_entity.type
_entity.pdbx_description
1 polymer ?
#
loop_
_entity_poly.entity_id
_entity_poly.type
_entity_poly.pdbx_seq_one_letter_code
_entity_poly.pdbx_strand_id
1 'polypeptide(L)'
;ISAEAPQGAVRLTNADQGTKDYTVKAASELTVDALLMTYGPAEMWIKDADGKELLSWKRSNDRDPAKLFVNGEAIDASNVEVKPGDFTPSPQKVKIPVTVGQAISAHLSGEFGAGESYLVINE
;
A
#
# COMPACT_ATOMS: atom_id res chain seq x y z
N ILE A 1 5.49 -21.91 20.52
CA ILE A 1 4.38 -20.94 20.58
C ILE A 1 4.67 -19.94 19.47
N SER A 2 4.06 -20.12 18.30
CA SER A 2 4.20 -19.15 17.21
C SER A 2 3.39 -17.93 17.61
N ALA A 3 4.05 -16.78 17.74
CA ALA A 3 3.35 -15.54 18.00
C ALA A 3 2.37 -15.29 16.84
N GLU A 4 1.08 -15.29 17.12
CA GLU A 4 0.07 -14.78 16.19
C GLU A 4 0.43 -13.33 15.87
N ALA A 5 0.38 -12.97 14.59
CA ALA A 5 0.38 -11.58 14.18
C ALA A 5 -0.78 -10.89 14.94
N PRO A 6 -0.58 -9.67 15.47
CA PRO A 6 -1.65 -8.99 16.19
C PRO A 6 -2.92 -8.98 15.34
N GLN A 7 -4.02 -9.48 15.92
CA GLN A 7 -5.36 -9.42 15.31
C GLN A 7 -5.79 -7.95 15.27
N GLY A 8 -5.31 -7.24 14.26
CA GLY A 8 -5.52 -5.83 14.04
C GLY A 8 -5.18 -5.52 12.60
N ALA A 9 -6.21 -5.09 11.86
CA ALA A 9 -6.10 -4.40 10.59
C ALA A 9 -5.75 -5.21 9.32
N VAL A 10 -6.03 -4.57 8.18
CA VAL A 10 -6.09 -5.19 6.85
C VAL A 10 -4.70 -5.60 6.41
N ARG A 11 -4.55 -6.83 5.93
CA ARG A 11 -3.32 -7.32 5.31
C ARG A 11 -3.61 -7.87 3.91
N LEU A 12 -2.95 -7.30 2.91
CA LEU A 12 -2.95 -7.76 1.53
C LEU A 12 -1.51 -8.04 1.10
N THR A 13 -1.32 -9.10 0.31
CA THR A 13 0.00 -9.47 -0.24
C THR A 13 -0.09 -9.94 -1.68
N ASN A 14 1.05 -10.08 -2.36
CA ASN A 14 1.14 -10.76 -3.64
C ASN A 14 0.46 -12.15 -3.68
N ALA A 15 0.43 -12.88 -2.55
CA ALA A 15 -0.27 -14.16 -2.40
C ALA A 15 -1.74 -14.06 -1.94
N ASP A 16 -2.18 -12.91 -1.46
CA ASP A 16 -3.54 -12.64 -0.96
C ASP A 16 -3.97 -11.26 -1.46
N GLN A 17 -4.24 -11.21 -2.76
CA GLN A 17 -4.65 -10.02 -3.50
C GLN A 17 -6.15 -9.78 -3.35
N GLY A 18 -6.59 -8.59 -3.78
CA GLY A 18 -8.00 -8.23 -3.85
C GLY A 18 -8.29 -6.98 -3.05
N THR A 19 -9.55 -6.84 -2.65
CA THR A 19 -10.05 -5.68 -1.92
C THR A 19 -10.58 -6.12 -0.56
N LYS A 20 -10.25 -5.37 0.49
CA LYS A 20 -10.77 -5.56 1.84
C LYS A 20 -11.31 -4.24 2.38
N ASP A 21 -12.55 -4.28 2.84
CA ASP A 21 -13.19 -3.15 3.48
C ASP A 21 -12.82 -3.09 4.97
N TYR A 22 -12.76 -1.87 5.50
CA TYR A 22 -12.37 -1.62 6.88
C TYR A 22 -13.06 -0.39 7.44
N THR A 23 -13.46 -0.46 8.70
CA THR A 23 -14.01 0.69 9.44
C THR A 23 -13.06 1.04 10.57
N VAL A 24 -12.60 2.28 10.59
CA VAL A 24 -11.70 2.83 11.60
C VAL A 24 -12.40 2.78 12.97
N LYS A 25 -11.76 2.18 13.97
CA LYS A 25 -12.36 1.90 15.28
C LYS A 25 -12.00 2.92 16.34
N ALA A 26 -10.78 3.43 16.34
CA ALA A 26 -10.31 4.26 17.45
C ALA A 26 -9.21 5.27 17.10
N ALA A 27 -8.36 4.98 16.12
CA ALA A 27 -7.23 5.84 15.80
C ALA A 27 -7.67 7.06 14.96
N SER A 28 -7.08 8.22 15.24
CA SER A 28 -7.15 9.39 14.33
C SER A 28 -6.13 9.33 13.19
N GLU A 29 -5.25 8.31 13.21
CA GLU A 29 -4.26 8.04 12.18
C GLU A 29 -4.12 6.54 11.98
N LEU A 30 -4.14 6.07 10.73
CA LEU A 30 -3.72 4.71 10.40
C LEU A 30 -2.24 4.69 10.12
N THR A 31 -1.54 3.68 10.65
CA THR A 31 -0.17 3.36 10.24
C THR A 31 -0.22 2.35 9.11
N VAL A 32 0.30 2.70 7.93
CA VAL A 32 0.27 1.83 6.76
C VAL A 32 1.66 1.44 6.35
N ASP A 33 1.92 0.14 6.29
CA ASP A 33 3.13 -0.44 5.69
C ASP A 33 2.84 -0.83 4.24
N ALA A 34 3.63 -0.34 3.29
CA ALA A 34 3.41 -0.54 1.86
C ALA A 34 4.72 -0.83 1.10
N LEU A 35 4.67 -1.80 0.19
CA LEU A 35 5.72 -2.08 -0.79
C LEU A 35 5.08 -2.62 -2.08
N LEU A 36 5.42 -2.02 -3.23
CA LEU A 36 4.94 -2.46 -4.54
C LEU A 36 6.11 -2.87 -5.45
N MET A 37 6.57 -4.11 -5.29
CA MET A 37 7.51 -4.76 -6.21
C MET A 37 6.74 -5.56 -7.26
N THR A 38 6.99 -5.27 -8.54
CA THR A 38 6.25 -5.86 -9.66
C THR A 38 7.14 -6.12 -10.86
N TYR A 39 6.76 -7.06 -11.72
CA TYR A 39 7.38 -7.32 -13.03
C TYR A 39 6.41 -7.10 -14.21
N GLY A 40 5.14 -6.81 -13.92
CA GLY A 40 4.14 -6.36 -14.88
C GLY A 40 3.23 -5.29 -14.26
N PRO A 41 2.03 -5.05 -14.83
CA PRO A 41 1.09 -4.09 -14.27
C PRO A 41 0.67 -4.49 -12.85
N ALA A 42 0.78 -3.56 -11.91
CA ALA A 42 0.35 -3.74 -10.53
C ALA A 42 -0.09 -2.42 -9.90
N GLU A 43 -1.00 -2.50 -8.94
CA GLU A 43 -1.48 -1.36 -8.18
C GLU A 43 -1.86 -1.71 -6.75
N MET A 44 -1.75 -0.71 -5.88
CA MET A 44 -2.33 -0.72 -4.54
C MET A 44 -2.97 0.63 -4.25
N TRP A 45 -4.03 0.63 -3.46
CA TRP A 45 -4.66 1.85 -3.01
C TRP A 45 -5.41 1.66 -1.70
N ILE A 46 -5.62 2.77 -1.00
CA ILE A 46 -6.59 2.92 0.08
C ILE A 46 -7.49 4.08 -0.31
N LYS A 47 -8.81 3.84 -0.31
CA LYS A 47 -9.83 4.83 -0.64
C LYS A 47 -10.81 4.99 0.50
N ASP A 48 -11.35 6.18 0.69
CA ASP A 48 -12.53 6.38 1.52
C ASP A 48 -13.83 5.97 0.79
N ALA A 49 -14.95 6.04 1.50
CA ALA A 49 -16.27 5.69 0.96
C ALA A 49 -16.71 6.55 -0.25
N ASP A 50 -16.14 7.75 -0.42
CA ASP A 50 -16.40 8.63 -1.55
C ASP A 50 -15.46 8.34 -2.74
N GLY A 51 -14.57 7.36 -2.60
CA GLY A 51 -13.61 6.94 -3.61
C GLY A 51 -12.36 7.81 -3.70
N LYS A 52 -12.16 8.74 -2.76
CA LYS A 52 -10.95 9.56 -2.69
C LYS A 52 -9.77 8.69 -2.25
N GLU A 53 -8.68 8.78 -3.01
CA GLU A 53 -7.43 8.10 -2.68
C GLU A 53 -6.74 8.76 -1.49
N LEU A 54 -6.59 7.98 -0.42
CA LEU A 54 -5.79 8.33 0.76
C LEU A 54 -4.35 7.83 0.58
N LEU A 55 -4.18 6.72 -0.14
CA LEU A 55 -2.91 6.16 -0.57
C LEU A 55 -3.10 5.54 -1.96
N SER A 56 -2.15 5.73 -2.86
CA SER A 56 -2.15 5.02 -4.15
C SER A 56 -0.75 4.82 -4.69
N TRP A 57 -0.55 3.69 -5.36
CA TRP A 57 0.67 3.41 -6.10
C TRP A 57 0.34 2.47 -7.25
N LYS A 58 0.71 2.86 -8.47
CA LYS A 58 0.48 2.09 -9.69
C LYS A 58 1.76 2.04 -10.50
N ARG A 59 2.17 0.84 -10.90
CA ARG A 59 3.39 0.59 -11.68
C ARG A 59 3.06 -0.32 -12.85
N SER A 60 3.57 0.00 -14.03
CA SER A 60 3.37 -0.79 -15.25
C SER A 60 4.32 -1.98 -15.36
N ASN A 61 5.49 -1.93 -14.69
CA ASN A 61 6.50 -2.99 -14.61
C ASN A 61 7.61 -2.59 -13.61
N ASP A 62 8.68 -3.36 -13.57
CA ASP A 62 9.86 -3.17 -12.73
C ASP A 62 10.68 -1.90 -13.05
N ARG A 63 10.53 -1.33 -14.25
CA ARG A 63 11.20 -0.09 -14.68
C ARG A 63 10.34 1.16 -14.57
N ASP A 64 9.11 1.03 -14.08
CA ASP A 64 8.22 2.17 -13.92
C ASP A 64 8.69 3.07 -12.76
N PRO A 65 8.91 4.38 -13.00
CA PRO A 65 9.38 5.34 -11.99
C PRO A 65 8.29 5.78 -11.00
N ALA A 66 7.04 5.37 -11.18
CA ALA A 66 5.93 5.81 -10.35
C ALA A 66 6.21 5.60 -8.86
N LYS A 67 5.83 6.61 -8.07
CA LYS A 67 5.99 6.68 -6.62
C LYS A 67 4.70 6.28 -5.91
N LEU A 68 4.83 5.93 -4.64
CA LEU A 68 3.71 5.94 -3.70
C LEU A 68 3.23 7.38 -3.50
N PHE A 69 1.92 7.57 -3.54
CA PHE A 69 1.26 8.81 -3.13
C PHE A 69 0.50 8.58 -1.82
N VAL A 70 0.55 9.57 -0.94
CA VAL A 70 -0.24 9.63 0.30
C VAL A 70 -0.92 10.98 0.35
N ASN A 71 -2.26 10.99 0.40
CA ASN A 71 -3.08 12.22 0.36
C ASN A 71 -2.70 13.20 -0.77
N GLY A 72 -2.30 12.69 -1.94
CA GLY A 72 -1.90 13.48 -3.10
C GLY A 72 -0.43 13.92 -3.12
N GLU A 73 0.36 13.60 -2.10
CA GLU A 73 1.79 13.90 -2.04
C GLU A 73 2.61 12.65 -2.38
N ALA A 74 3.60 12.80 -3.28
CA ALA A 74 4.50 11.73 -3.64
C ALA A 74 5.54 11.48 -2.54
N ILE A 75 5.79 10.22 -2.22
CA ILE A 75 6.85 9.80 -1.31
C ILE A 75 8.08 9.48 -2.15
N ASP A 76 9.03 10.42 -2.25
CA ASP A 76 10.20 10.27 -3.12
C ASP A 76 11.05 9.03 -2.82
N ALA A 77 11.13 8.64 -1.55
CA ALA A 77 11.87 7.46 -1.11
C ALA A 77 11.22 6.13 -1.54
N SER A 78 9.95 6.14 -1.96
CA SER A 78 9.20 4.91 -2.26
C SER A 78 9.73 4.13 -3.46
N ASN A 79 10.36 4.78 -4.43
CA ASN A 79 10.90 4.13 -5.62
C ASN A 79 12.09 4.92 -6.18
N VAL A 80 13.32 4.47 -5.93
CA VAL A 80 14.51 5.26 -6.25
C VAL A 80 15.22 4.70 -7.48
N GLU A 81 15.64 5.59 -8.38
CA GLU A 81 16.53 5.21 -9.48
C GLU A 81 17.94 4.94 -8.93
N VAL A 82 18.36 3.68 -8.91
CA VAL A 82 19.69 3.29 -8.41
C VAL A 82 20.75 3.31 -9.52
N LYS A 83 20.31 3.15 -10.77
CA LYS A 83 21.08 3.29 -12.02
C LYS A 83 20.12 3.77 -13.12
N PRO A 84 20.61 4.36 -14.21
CA PRO A 84 19.74 4.82 -15.30
C PRO A 84 18.76 3.74 -15.77
N GLY A 85 17.45 3.97 -15.58
CA GLY A 85 16.36 3.06 -15.93
C GLY A 85 16.13 1.88 -14.97
N ASP A 86 16.81 1.85 -13.82
CA ASP A 86 16.70 0.83 -12.78
C ASP A 86 16.05 1.43 -11.52
N PHE A 87 14.75 1.17 -11.36
CA PHE A 87 13.93 1.72 -10.29
C PHE A 87 13.65 0.67 -9.23
N THR A 88 14.16 0.92 -8.02
CA THR A 88 14.00 0.01 -6.90
C THR A 88 12.95 0.54 -5.92
N PRO A 89 11.79 -0.13 -5.78
CA PRO A 89 10.82 0.20 -4.75
C PRO A 89 11.39 -0.11 -3.36
N SER A 90 11.06 0.70 -2.36
CA SER A 90 11.49 0.48 -0.99
C SER A 90 10.30 0.45 -0.01
N PRO A 91 10.36 -0.37 1.06
CA PRO A 91 9.33 -0.41 2.10
C PRO A 91 9.01 0.98 2.65
N GLN A 92 7.74 1.36 2.64
CA GLN A 92 7.26 2.59 3.23
C GLN A 92 6.42 2.30 4.46
N LYS A 93 6.58 3.13 5.48
CA LYS A 93 5.72 3.19 6.65
C LYS A 93 5.18 4.61 6.78
N VAL A 94 3.90 4.79 6.46
CA VAL A 94 3.26 6.10 6.36
C VAL A 94 2.11 6.22 7.35
N LYS A 95 1.70 7.46 7.61
CA LYS A 95 0.54 7.77 8.44
C LYS A 95 -0.54 8.41 7.58
N ILE A 96 -1.77 7.94 7.73
CA ILE A 96 -2.93 8.48 7.04
C ILE A 96 -3.91 9.01 8.09
N PRO A 97 -4.17 10.33 8.13
CA PRO A 97 -5.20 10.89 9.01
C PRO A 97 -6.57 10.32 8.67
N VAL A 98 -7.31 9.88 9.69
CA VAL A 98 -8.65 9.30 9.56
C VAL A 98 -9.55 9.72 10.72
N THR A 99 -10.85 9.51 10.57
CA THR A 99 -11.82 9.69 11.66
C THR A 99 -12.37 8.35 12.13
N VAL A 100 -12.71 8.25 13.42
CA VAL A 100 -13.38 7.07 13.96
C VAL A 100 -14.71 6.87 13.25
N GLY A 101 -14.99 5.64 12.83
CA GLY A 101 -16.16 5.26 12.02
C GLY A 101 -15.99 5.50 10.53
N GLN A 102 -14.87 6.09 10.07
CA GLN A 102 -14.60 6.24 8.65
C GLN A 102 -14.50 4.86 8.00
N ALA A 103 -15.30 4.64 6.96
CA ALA A 103 -15.19 3.47 6.11
C ALA A 103 -14.14 3.72 5.03
N ILE A 104 -13.25 2.74 4.87
CA ILE A 104 -12.22 2.72 3.83
C ILE A 104 -12.18 1.35 3.17
N SER A 105 -11.66 1.31 1.96
CA SER A 105 -11.36 0.07 1.24
C SER A 105 -9.87 0.07 0.88
N ALA A 106 -9.21 -1.06 1.08
CA ALA A 106 -7.81 -1.27 0.70
C ALA A 106 -7.74 -2.31 -0.41
N HIS A 107 -6.83 -2.11 -1.35
CA HIS A 107 -6.67 -2.97 -2.51
C HIS A 107 -5.20 -3.22 -2.85
N LEU A 108 -4.93 -4.42 -3.36
CA LEU A 108 -3.67 -4.79 -3.97
C LEU A 108 -3.94 -5.80 -5.09
N SER A 109 -3.44 -5.53 -6.28
CA SER A 109 -3.46 -6.49 -7.38
C SER A 109 -2.28 -6.31 -8.33
N GLY A 110 -1.92 -7.35 -9.07
CA GLY A 110 -0.95 -7.24 -10.16
C GLY A 110 -0.11 -8.48 -10.45
N GLU A 111 0.86 -8.29 -11.35
CA GLU A 111 1.80 -9.30 -11.81
C GLU A 111 3.14 -9.20 -11.05
N PHE A 112 3.18 -9.82 -9.87
CA PHE A 112 4.30 -9.66 -8.94
C PHE A 112 5.52 -10.55 -9.21
N GLY A 113 5.40 -11.60 -10.03
CA GLY A 113 6.47 -12.58 -10.22
C GLY A 113 6.99 -13.11 -8.88
N ALA A 114 8.32 -13.05 -8.67
CA ALA A 114 8.97 -13.40 -7.40
C ALA A 114 9.06 -12.22 -6.41
N GLY A 115 8.53 -11.06 -6.77
CA GLY A 115 8.62 -9.83 -5.99
C GLY A 115 7.70 -9.85 -4.78
N GLU A 116 8.19 -9.32 -3.67
CA GLU A 116 7.38 -9.12 -2.47
C GLU A 116 6.59 -7.82 -2.59
N SER A 117 5.26 -7.93 -2.47
CA SER A 117 4.36 -6.78 -2.41
C SER A 117 3.37 -6.95 -1.27
N TYR A 118 3.11 -5.86 -0.55
CA TYR A 118 2.17 -5.85 0.55
C TYR A 118 1.54 -4.48 0.77
N LEU A 119 0.33 -4.49 1.32
CA LEU A 119 -0.36 -3.35 1.87
C LEU A 119 -0.94 -3.78 3.22
N VAL A 120 -0.43 -3.19 4.30
CA VAL A 120 -0.82 -3.53 5.67
C VAL A 120 -1.28 -2.27 6.36
N ILE A 121 -2.54 -2.24 6.76
CA ILE A 121 -3.08 -1.20 7.64
C ILE A 121 -2.82 -1.67 9.06
N ASN A 122 -2.50 -0.75 9.97
CA ASN A 122 -2.42 -0.95 11.41
C ASN A 122 -3.10 0.24 12.11
N GLU A 123 -3.80 -0.03 13.21
CA GLU A 123 -4.37 0.98 14.13
C GLU A 123 -3.55 1.08 15.41
#